data_AF-A0A227J192-F1
#
_entry.id   AF-A0A227J192-F1
#
_cell.length_a   1.000
_cell.length_b   1.000
_cell.length_c   1.000
_cell.angle_alpha   90.00
_cell.angle_beta   90.00
_cell.angle_gamma   90.00
#
_symmetry.space_group_name_H-M   'P 1'
#
loop_
_entity.id
_entity.type
_entity.pdbx_description
1 polymer ?
#
loop_
_entity_poly.entity_id
_entity_poly.type
_entity_poly.pdbx_seq_one_letter_code
_entity_poly.pdbx_strand_id
1 'polypeptide(L)'
;MQGMAKELSDPAVRKEVMNYFANLPSYEFTNPEQRGDQADIRNPYRKLIFQGDWDRNIPACATCHGASGMGVDKFPRLASQHADYLKT
;
A
#
# COMPACT_ATOMS: atom_id res chain seq x y z
N MET A 1 -6.95 -3.02 17.79
CA MET A 1 -5.63 -2.37 18.01
C MET A 1 -5.60 -1.31 19.12
N GLN A 2 -6.75 -0.80 19.61
CA GLN A 2 -6.78 0.33 20.56
C GLN A 2 -6.05 0.08 21.89
N GLY A 3 -6.16 -1.12 22.48
CA GLY A 3 -5.50 -1.44 23.76
C GLY A 3 -3.99 -1.31 23.71
N MET A 4 -3.33 -1.97 22.74
CA MET A 4 -1.88 -1.87 22.56
C MET A 4 -1.42 -0.46 22.15
N ALA A 5 -2.19 0.22 21.30
CA ALA A 5 -1.85 1.57 20.86
C ALA A 5 -1.91 2.62 21.99
N LYS A 6 -2.76 2.40 23.00
CA LYS A 6 -2.90 3.31 24.15
C LYS A 6 -1.61 3.39 24.97
N GLU A 7 -0.89 2.27 25.08
CA GLU A 7 0.40 2.20 25.80
C GLU A 7 1.55 2.90 25.03
N LEU A 8 1.32 3.30 23.77
CA LEU A 8 2.27 4.03 22.92
C LEU A 8 1.93 5.52 22.83
N SER A 9 1.42 6.10 23.93
CA SER A 9 1.03 7.51 23.99
C SER A 9 2.23 8.47 23.90
N ASP A 10 3.40 8.04 24.41
CA ASP A 10 4.65 8.79 24.30
C ASP A 10 5.14 8.85 22.83
N PRO A 11 5.30 10.05 22.24
CA PRO A 11 5.80 10.21 20.87
C PRO A 11 7.18 9.60 20.62
N ALA A 12 8.08 9.60 21.60
CA ALA A 12 9.43 9.03 21.46
C ALA A 12 9.36 7.51 21.31
N VAL A 13 8.63 6.84 22.22
CA VAL A 13 8.40 5.39 22.15
C VAL A 13 7.68 4.99 20.87
N ARG A 14 6.67 5.77 20.45
CA ARG A 14 5.97 5.53 19.18
C ARG A 14 6.93 5.59 17.99
N LYS A 15 7.84 6.56 17.96
CA LYS A 15 8.84 6.70 16.91
C LYS A 15 9.80 5.51 16.86
N GLU A 16 10.19 4.97 18.00
CA GLU A 16 11.03 3.76 18.06
C GLU A 16 10.32 2.56 17.44
N VAL A 17 9.05 2.33 17.79
CA VAL A 17 8.25 1.24 17.21
C VAL A 17 8.10 1.41 15.70
N MET A 18 7.83 2.64 15.23
CA MET A 18 7.74 2.92 13.79
C MET A 18 9.04 2.60 13.06
N ASN A 19 10.18 3.04 13.61
CA ASN A 19 11.49 2.77 13.02
C ASN A 19 11.84 1.29 13.01
N TYR A 20 11.45 0.54 14.05
CA TYR A 20 11.67 -0.90 14.11
C TYR A 20 10.97 -1.62 12.94
N PHE A 21 9.65 -1.41 12.80
CA PHE A 21 8.88 -2.07 11.73
C PHE A 21 9.28 -1.61 10.33
N ALA A 22 9.66 -0.34 10.17
CA ALA A 22 10.15 0.18 8.88
C ALA A 22 11.46 -0.48 8.41
N ASN A 23 12.28 -0.98 9.34
CA ASN A 23 13.58 -1.61 9.05
C ASN A 23 13.54 -3.14 9.05
N LEU A 24 12.38 -3.77 9.26
CA LEU A 24 12.28 -5.21 9.13
C LEU A 24 12.55 -5.62 7.68
N PRO A 25 13.21 -6.78 7.46
CA PRO A 25 13.37 -7.32 6.12
C PRO A 25 12.02 -7.44 5.42
N SER A 26 11.94 -6.88 4.21
CA SER A 26 10.75 -6.93 3.37
C SER A 26 11.00 -7.80 2.15
N TYR A 27 9.94 -8.35 1.56
CA TYR A 27 10.07 -9.02 0.27
C TYR A 27 10.34 -7.99 -0.83
N GLU A 28 11.48 -8.15 -1.49
CA GLU A 28 11.91 -7.34 -2.63
C GLU A 28 11.39 -7.95 -3.94
N PHE A 29 10.65 -7.15 -4.69
CA PHE A 29 10.19 -7.55 -6.02
C PHE A 29 11.27 -7.25 -7.07
N THR A 30 11.68 -8.26 -7.83
CA THR A 30 12.65 -8.08 -8.92
C THR A 30 12.06 -7.43 -10.16
N ASN A 31 10.76 -7.62 -10.42
CA ASN A 31 10.04 -7.01 -11.54
C ASN A 31 8.55 -6.81 -11.20
N PRO A 32 8.20 -5.83 -10.34
CA PRO A 32 6.82 -5.59 -9.99
C PRO A 32 6.04 -5.03 -11.18
N GLU A 33 4.79 -5.46 -11.35
CA GLU A 33 3.87 -4.84 -12.32
C GLU A 33 3.71 -3.34 -11.97
N GLN A 34 3.76 -2.48 -12.97
CA GLN A 34 3.71 -1.04 -12.79
C GLN A 34 2.58 -0.42 -13.63
N ARG A 35 2.03 0.69 -13.14
CA ARG A 35 1.16 1.56 -13.92
C ARG A 35 1.85 1.99 -15.23
N GLY A 36 1.12 1.92 -16.34
CA GLY A 36 1.62 2.26 -17.68
C GLY A 36 1.45 1.09 -18.64
N ASP A 37 2.28 1.04 -19.67
CA ASP A 37 2.17 0.07 -20.79
C ASP A 37 2.33 -1.39 -20.37
N GLN A 38 2.87 -1.65 -19.18
CA GLN A 38 3.08 -3.00 -18.64
C GLN A 38 1.84 -3.59 -17.94
N ALA A 39 0.83 -2.77 -17.62
CA ALA A 39 -0.33 -3.21 -16.87
C ALA A 39 -1.29 -4.04 -17.74
N ASP A 40 -1.65 -5.25 -17.30
CA ASP A 40 -2.65 -6.08 -17.99
C ASP A 40 -4.08 -5.63 -17.65
N ILE A 41 -4.51 -4.54 -18.30
CA ILE A 41 -5.80 -3.88 -18.04
C ILE A 41 -7.03 -4.69 -18.48
N ARG A 42 -6.83 -5.84 -19.13
CA ARG A 42 -7.93 -6.79 -19.45
C ARG A 42 -8.43 -7.51 -18.20
N ASN A 43 -7.59 -7.62 -17.18
CA ASN A 43 -8.02 -8.08 -15.87
C ASN A 43 -8.72 -6.91 -15.13
N PRO A 44 -9.99 -7.06 -14.70
CA PRO A 44 -10.75 -5.98 -14.10
C PRO A 44 -10.15 -5.48 -12.77
N TYR A 45 -9.46 -6.34 -12.02
CA TYR A 45 -8.77 -5.95 -10.79
C TYR A 45 -7.53 -5.10 -11.10
N ARG A 46 -6.75 -5.49 -12.12
CA ARG A 46 -5.58 -4.70 -12.57
C ARG A 46 -6.01 -3.36 -13.15
N LYS A 47 -7.08 -3.33 -13.94
CA LYS A 47 -7.68 -2.08 -14.45
C LYS A 47 -7.99 -1.13 -13.30
N LEU A 48 -8.66 -1.61 -12.25
CA LEU A 48 -8.97 -0.79 -11.08
C LEU A 48 -7.71 -0.24 -10.40
N ILE A 49 -6.68 -1.07 -10.21
CA ILE A 49 -5.43 -0.66 -9.55
C ILE A 49 -4.68 0.41 -10.36
N PHE A 50 -4.58 0.24 -11.68
CA PHE A 50 -3.69 1.07 -12.52
C PHE A 50 -4.40 2.18 -13.30
N GLN A 51 -5.69 2.07 -13.55
CA GLN A 51 -6.50 3.05 -14.30
C GLN A 51 -7.71 3.58 -13.52
N GLY A 52 -8.14 2.88 -12.47
CA GLY A 52 -9.33 3.24 -11.71
C GLY A 52 -10.61 2.85 -12.43
N ASP A 53 -11.71 3.43 -11.97
CA ASP A 53 -13.06 3.24 -12.48
C ASP A 53 -13.85 4.53 -12.32
N TRP A 54 -13.83 5.37 -13.36
CA TRP A 54 -14.46 6.68 -13.33
C TRP A 54 -15.98 6.63 -13.42
N ASP A 55 -16.56 5.56 -13.96
CA ASP A 55 -18.02 5.35 -13.92
C ASP A 55 -18.51 5.23 -12.47
N ARG A 56 -17.65 4.72 -11.58
CA ARG A 56 -17.87 4.66 -10.12
C ARG A 56 -17.19 5.77 -9.33
N ASN A 57 -16.57 6.76 -9.98
CA ASN A 57 -15.75 7.82 -9.35
C ASN A 57 -14.60 7.29 -8.46
N ILE A 58 -13.96 6.20 -8.87
CA ILE A 58 -12.83 5.58 -8.16
C ILE A 58 -11.54 5.90 -8.92
N PRO A 59 -10.64 6.75 -8.39
CA PRO A 59 -9.34 6.99 -9.01
C PRO A 59 -8.45 5.74 -8.93
N ALA A 60 -7.47 5.63 -9.84
CA ALA A 60 -6.50 4.54 -9.82
C ALA A 60 -5.70 4.52 -8.51
N CYS A 61 -5.64 3.37 -7.84
CA CYS A 61 -4.91 3.18 -6.57
C CYS A 61 -3.43 3.59 -6.70
N ALA A 62 -2.81 3.22 -7.82
CA ALA A 62 -1.40 3.51 -8.12
C ALA A 62 -1.08 5.01 -8.27
N THR A 63 -2.09 5.88 -8.37
CA THR A 63 -1.89 7.34 -8.39
C THR A 63 -1.32 7.84 -7.06
N CYS A 64 -1.76 7.26 -5.95
CA CYS A 64 -1.34 7.68 -4.62
C CYS A 64 -0.35 6.67 -4.01
N HIS A 65 -0.58 5.37 -4.18
CA HIS A 65 0.23 4.32 -3.56
C HIS A 65 1.49 3.93 -4.36
N GLY A 66 1.90 4.76 -5.32
CA GLY A 66 3.03 4.52 -6.20
C GLY A 66 2.72 3.56 -7.36
N ALA A 67 3.56 3.59 -8.40
CA ALA A 67 3.33 2.89 -9.67
C ALA A 67 3.06 1.38 -9.53
N SER A 68 3.66 0.76 -8.51
CA SER A 68 3.51 -0.68 -8.19
C SER A 68 2.84 -0.93 -6.84
N GLY A 69 2.21 0.07 -6.22
CA GLY A 69 1.67 -0.08 -4.87
C GLY A 69 2.75 -0.14 -3.78
N MET A 70 3.98 0.30 -4.06
CA MET A 70 5.10 0.28 -3.13
C MET A 70 5.02 1.36 -2.04
N GLY A 71 4.09 2.30 -2.17
CA GLY A 71 3.93 3.45 -1.29
C GLY A 71 4.87 4.61 -1.65
N VAL A 72 4.52 5.81 -1.19
CA VAL A 72 5.34 7.02 -1.27
C VAL A 72 4.95 7.97 -0.15
N ASP A 73 5.93 8.43 0.63
CA ASP A 73 5.73 9.36 1.76
C ASP A 73 4.58 8.90 2.69
N LYS A 74 3.45 9.63 2.71
CA LYS A 74 2.28 9.32 3.56
C LYS A 74 1.37 8.24 2.99
N PHE A 75 1.56 7.83 1.74
CA PHE A 75 0.77 6.78 1.11
C PHE A 75 1.44 5.42 1.37
N PRO A 76 0.83 4.54 2.17
CA PRO A 76 1.48 3.31 2.59
C PRO A 76 1.65 2.33 1.43
N ARG A 77 2.61 1.42 1.60
CA ARG A 77 2.76 0.25 0.75
C ARG A 77 1.52 -0.64 0.83
N LEU A 78 0.96 -0.99 -0.32
CA LEU A 78 -0.11 -1.98 -0.47
C LEU A 78 0.41 -3.29 -1.08
N ALA A 79 1.52 -3.24 -1.82
CA ALA A 79 2.13 -4.41 -2.44
C ALA A 79 2.50 -5.46 -1.37
N SER A 80 2.01 -6.69 -1.56
CA SER A 80 2.17 -7.81 -0.63
C SER A 80 1.45 -7.69 0.72
N GLN A 81 0.53 -6.73 0.89
CA GLN A 81 -0.32 -6.73 2.08
C GLN A 81 -1.30 -7.92 2.04
N HIS A 82 -1.63 -8.46 3.21
CA HIS A 82 -2.58 -9.55 3.33
C HIS A 82 -3.95 -9.14 2.76
N ALA A 83 -4.52 -10.00 1.91
CA ALA A 83 -5.80 -9.72 1.26
C ALA A 83 -6.93 -9.45 2.26
N ASP A 84 -6.96 -10.18 3.38
CA ASP A 84 -7.97 -9.98 4.42
C ASP A 84 -7.85 -8.60 5.08
N TYR A 85 -6.61 -8.11 5.27
CA TYR A 85 -6.39 -6.76 5.83
C TYR A 85 -6.88 -5.65 4.89
N LEU A 86 -6.83 -5.88 3.58
CA LEU A 86 -7.29 -4.90 2.58
C LEU A 86 -8.82 -4.89 2.38
N LYS A 87 -9.51 -5.94 2.83
CA LYS A 87 -10.95 -6.12 2.60
C LYS A 87 -11.81 -5.44 3.66
N THR A 88 -11.26 -5.18 4.84
CA THR A 88 -11.96 -4.73 6.05
C THR A 88 -11.63 -3.30 6.42
#